data_AF-A0A5U6HGZ2-F1
#
_entry.id   AF-A0A5U6HGZ2-F1
#
_cell.length_a   1.000
_cell.length_b   1.000
_cell.length_c   1.000
_cell.angle_alpha   90.00
_cell.angle_beta   90.00
_cell.angle_gamma   90.00
#
_symmetry.space_group_name_H-M   'P 1'
#
loop_
_entity.id
_entity.type
_entity.pdbx_description
1 polymer ?
#
loop_
_entity_poly.entity_id
_entity_poly.type
_entity_poly.pdbx_seq_one_letter_code
_entity_poly.pdbx_strand_id
1 'polypeptide(L)' 'MEYRIITATIENHIVTLLTDNIYTQQQRQAYAYGAYLTWLALVGDEFIPDDDRRLWEQVRYR' A
#
# COMPACT_ATOMS: atom_id res chain seq x y z
N MET A 1 -13.50 11.15 2.10
CA MET A 1 -12.34 11.23 1.16
C MET A 1 -12.70 10.30 0.02
N GLU A 2 -12.67 10.75 -1.24
CA GLU A 2 -13.09 9.88 -2.35
C GLU A 2 -12.16 8.66 -2.45
N TYR A 3 -12.72 7.46 -2.61
CA TYR A 3 -11.99 6.19 -2.78
C TYR A 3 -10.71 6.33 -3.62
N ARG A 4 -10.83 6.94 -4.80
CA ARG A 4 -9.72 7.14 -5.74
C ARG A 4 -8.56 7.93 -5.15
N ILE A 5 -8.87 8.95 -4.34
CA ILE A 5 -7.86 9.76 -3.65
C ILE A 5 -7.15 8.90 -2.60
N ILE A 6 -7.89 8.13 -1.79
CA ILE A 6 -7.31 7.23 -0.78
C ILE A 6 -6.36 6.24 -1.43
N THR A 7 -6.83 5.54 -2.47
CA THR A 7 -6.08 4.51 -3.18
C THR A 7 -4.79 5.08 -3.80
N ALA A 8 -4.87 6.22 -4.48
CA ALA A 8 -3.70 6.87 -5.08
C ALA A 8 -2.70 7.37 -4.04
N THR A 9 -3.17 7.93 -2.91
CA THR A 9 -2.29 8.39 -1.83
C THR A 9 -1.54 7.21 -1.18
N ILE A 10 -2.23 6.10 -0.92
CA ILE A 10 -1.62 4.89 -0.36
C ILE A 10 -0.58 4.32 -1.31
N GLU A 11 -0.90 4.22 -2.60
CA GLU A 11 0.01 3.66 -3.58
C GLU A 11 1.32 4.45 -3.65
N ASN A 12 1.23 5.78 -3.75
CA ASN A 12 2.40 6.64 -3.75
C ASN A 12 3.22 6.49 -2.45
N HIS A 13 2.54 6.30 -1.31
CA HIS A 13 3.20 6.07 -0.05
C HIS A 13 3.92 4.71 -0.01
N ILE A 14 3.30 3.64 -0.50
CA ILE A 14 3.92 2.31 -0.65
C ILE A 14 5.19 2.41 -1.52
N VAL A 15 5.11 3.06 -2.69
CA VAL A 15 6.27 3.24 -3.58
C VAL A 15 7.40 4.01 -2.89
N THR A 16 7.05 5.07 -2.15
CA THR A 16 8.03 5.84 -1.36
C THR A 16 8.72 4.96 -0.32
N LEU A 17 7.95 4.19 0.46
CA LEU A 17 8.48 3.29 1.48
C LEU A 17 9.40 2.22 0.89
N LEU A 18 9.08 1.67 -0.28
CA LEU A 18 9.88 0.62 -0.93
C LEU A 18 11.21 1.14 -1.51
N THR A 19 11.26 2.43 -1.87
CA THR A 19 12.43 3.06 -2.50
C THR A 19 13.30 3.86 -1.52
N ASP A 20 12.85 4.02 -0.28
CA ASP A 20 13.58 4.70 0.79
C ASP A 20 14.96 4.05 1.05
N ASN A 21 15.99 4.84 1.36
CA ASN A 21 17.34 4.36 1.66
C ASN A 21 17.71 4.41 3.16
N ILE A 22 16.82 4.92 4.01
CA ILE A 22 17.01 5.05 5.46
C ILE A 22 16.80 3.70 6.16
N TYR A 23 15.79 2.94 5.72
CA TYR A 23 15.40 1.68 6.34
C TYR A 23 16.05 0.47 5.68
N THR A 24 16.15 -0.66 6.39
CA THR A 24 16.54 -1.93 5.78
C THR A 24 15.46 -2.41 4.80
N GLN A 25 15.82 -3.27 3.84
CA GLN A 25 14.85 -3.86 2.91
C GLN A 25 13.68 -4.54 3.63
N GLN A 26 13.95 -5.25 4.74
CA GLN A 26 12.91 -5.91 5.53
C GLN A 26 11.97 -4.92 6.19
N GLN A 27 12.50 -3.81 6.73
CA GLN A 27 11.67 -2.75 7.33
C GLN A 27 10.81 -2.06 6.28
N ARG A 28 11.37 -1.74 5.10
CA ARG A 28 10.61 -1.13 3.99
C ARG A 28 9.44 -2.00 3.57
N GLN A 29 9.67 -3.31 3.43
CA GLN A 29 8.62 -4.26 3.11
C GLN A 29 7.54 -4.33 4.20
N ALA A 30 7.94 -4.39 5.47
CA ALA A 30 6.99 -4.39 6.59
C ALA A 30 6.13 -3.11 6.64
N TYR A 31 6.73 -1.94 6.40
CA TYR A 31 5.99 -0.67 6.37
C TYR A 31 5.08 -0.57 5.16
N ALA A 32 5.54 -0.97 3.98
CA ALA A 32 4.73 -1.00 2.76
C ALA A 32 3.51 -1.92 2.94
N TYR A 33 3.71 -3.09 3.54
CA TYR A 33 2.61 -4.00 3.89
C TYR A 33 1.64 -3.37 4.90
N GLY A 34 2.14 -2.66 5.92
CA GLY A 34 1.30 -1.91 6.86
C GLY A 34 0.47 -0.80 6.19
N ALA A 35 1.04 -0.09 5.20
CA ALA A 35 0.31 0.91 4.43
C ALA A 35 -0.82 0.27 3.60
N TYR A 36 -0.56 -0.89 2.98
CA TYR A 36 -1.59 -1.66 2.29
C TYR A 36 -2.74 -2.10 3.23
N LEU A 37 -2.42 -2.60 4.42
CA LEU A 37 -3.45 -2.96 5.41
C LEU A 37 -4.26 -1.74 5.86
N THR A 38 -3.61 -0.58 5.98
CA THR A 38 -4.28 0.69 6.31
C THR A 38 -5.27 1.08 5.21
N TRP A 39 -4.88 0.92 3.94
CA TRP A 39 -5.79 1.15 2.82
C TRP A 39 -7.02 0.25 2.87
N LEU A 40 -6.84 -1.06 3.09
CA LEU A 40 -7.97 -2.00 3.24
C LEU A 40 -8.94 -1.54 4.33
N ALA A 41 -8.41 -1.08 5.47
CA ALA A 41 -9.23 -0.57 6.57
C ALA A 41 -9.96 0.75 6.22
N LEU A 42 -9.35 1.60 5.39
CA LEU A 42 -9.91 2.90 5.01
C LEU A 42 -10.98 2.80 3.91
N VAL A 43 -10.80 1.92 2.93
CA VAL A 43 -11.75 1.79 1.81
C VAL A 43 -12.99 0.97 2.18
N GLY A 44 -12.88 0.04 3.14
CA GLY A 44 -14.01 -0.73 3.65
C GLY A 44 -14.84 -1.37 2.53
N ASP A 45 -16.12 -1.03 2.47
CA ASP A 45 -17.08 -1.57 1.49
C ASP A 45 -16.93 -0.97 0.07
N GLU A 46 -16.14 0.09 -0.11
CA GLU A 46 -15.86 0.71 -1.42
C GLU A 46 -14.75 -0.04 -2.19
N PHE A 47 -14.35 -1.21 -1.70
CA PHE A 47 -13.30 -2.08 -2.24
C PHE A 47 -13.49 -2.45 -3.72
N ILE A 48 -12.40 -2.34 -4.49
CA ILE A 48 -12.34 -2.83 -5.89
C ILE A 48 -11.28 -3.93 -5.99
N PRO A 49 -11.63 -5.15 -6.44
CA PRO A 49 -10.70 -6.28 -6.53
C PRO A 49 -9.44 -6.03 -7.38
N ASP A 50 -9.54 -5.22 -8.44
CA ASP A 50 -8.39 -4.92 -9.29
C ASP A 50 -7.36 -4.01 -8.60
N ASP A 51 -7.82 -3.05 -7.78
CA ASP A 51 -6.93 -2.20 -6.99
C ASP A 51 -6.26 -3.00 -5.87
N ASP A 52 -7.00 -3.91 -5.24
CA ASP A 52 -6.47 -4.83 -4.23
C ASP A 52 -5.32 -5.67 -4.78
N ARG A 53 -5.55 -6.38 -5.89
CA ARG A 53 -4.52 -7.20 -6.55
C ARG A 53 -3.28 -6.37 -6.87
N ARG A 54 -3.48 -5.18 -7.46
CA ARG A 54 -2.39 -4.29 -7.87
C ARG A 54 -1.57 -3.78 -6.68
N LEU A 55 -2.20 -3.44 -5.57
CA LEU A 55 -1.49 -3.01 -4.35
C LEU A 55 -0.82 -4.20 -3.64
N TRP A 56 -1.51 -5.34 -3.57
CA TRP A 56 -0.98 -6.57 -2.99
C TRP A 56 0.29 -7.05 -3.69
N GLU A 57 0.32 -7.00 -5.03
CA GLU A 57 1.49 -7.38 -5.82
C GLU A 57 2.75 -6.55 -5.52
N GLN A 58 2.58 -5.31 -5.03
CA GLN A 58 3.70 -4.44 -4.65
C GLN A 58 4.29 -4.82 -3.29
N VAL A 59 3.46 -5.29 -2.36
CA VAL A 59 3.83 -5.47 -0.94
C VAL A 59 3.98 -6.93 -0.51
N ARG A 60 3.57 -7.88 -1.36
CA ARG A 60 3.79 -9.31 -1.08
C ARG A 60 5.29 -9.58 -0.95
N TYR A 61 5.68 -10.27 0.13
CA TYR A 61 7.06 -10.72 0.32
C TYR A 61 7.53 -11.53 -0.91
N ARG A 62 8.71 -11.17 -1.42
CA ARG A 62 9.48 -11.93 -2.39
C ARG A 62 10.68 -12.58 -1.70
#